data_AF-A0A258BR17-F1
#
_entry.id   AF-A0A258BR17-F1
#
_cell.length_a   1.000
_cell.length_b   1.000
_cell.length_c   1.000
_cell.angle_alpha   90.00
_cell.angle_beta   90.00
_cell.angle_gamma   90.00
#
_symmetry.space_group_name_H-M   'P 1'
#
loop_
_entity.id
_entity.type
_entity.pdbx_description
1 polymer ?
#
loop_
_entity_poly.entity_id
_entity_poly.type
_entity_poly.pdbx_seq_one_letter_code
_entity_poly.pdbx_strand_id
1 'polypeptide(L)'
;VFDIEDDLSDILEYASLSQRGGGSLDEESKVLSWSDVALKPGESQSRTYVVQMASQISPMSRGTSDPSSYDCKIINTYGDTVEIDVDCPAPKVIEQVVPELPRTGPTENIIFAGILASIVTFLYMRTRQLDKEVRLIRREVTAGTV
;
A
#
# COMPACT_ATOMS: atom_id res chain seq x y z
N VAL A 1 -39.51 12.92 -14.89
CA VAL A 1 -38.39 13.68 -14.30
C VAL A 1 -37.49 12.65 -13.69
N PHE A 2 -36.21 12.72 -13.99
CA PHE A 2 -35.21 11.80 -13.44
C PHE A 2 -33.98 12.63 -13.07
N ASP A 3 -33.23 12.12 -12.11
CA ASP A 3 -31.99 12.74 -11.65
C ASP A 3 -30.82 12.01 -12.32
N ILE A 4 -29.89 12.79 -12.85
CA ILE A 4 -28.62 12.28 -13.37
C ILE A 4 -27.61 12.47 -12.24
N GLU A 5 -26.93 11.41 -11.85
CA GLU A 5 -25.93 11.41 -10.79
C GLU A 5 -24.64 10.78 -11.30
N ASP A 6 -23.51 11.38 -10.96
CA ASP A 6 -22.18 10.88 -11.29
C ASP A 6 -21.29 10.93 -10.04
N ASP A 7 -20.65 9.80 -9.73
CA ASP A 7 -19.76 9.67 -8.57
C ASP A 7 -18.37 10.18 -8.95
N LEU A 8 -17.96 11.28 -8.31
CA LEU A 8 -16.66 11.90 -8.54
C LEU A 8 -15.66 11.57 -7.42
N SER A 9 -15.97 10.62 -6.53
CA SER A 9 -15.16 10.33 -5.35
C SER A 9 -13.70 10.11 -5.66
N ASP A 10 -13.43 9.31 -6.70
CA ASP A 10 -12.11 8.94 -7.18
C ASP A 10 -11.44 10.09 -7.96
N ILE A 11 -12.18 10.75 -8.86
CA ILE A 11 -11.69 11.92 -9.61
C ILE A 11 -11.22 13.02 -8.65
N LEU A 12 -11.97 13.28 -7.58
CA LEU A 12 -11.68 14.33 -6.60
C LEU A 12 -10.46 14.04 -5.72
N GLU A 13 -9.88 12.84 -5.77
CA GLU A 13 -8.60 12.54 -5.10
C GLU A 13 -7.40 13.16 -5.85
N TYR A 14 -7.54 13.35 -7.17
CA TYR A 14 -6.46 13.79 -8.06
C TYR A 14 -6.74 15.13 -8.75
N ALA A 15 -8.00 15.54 -8.80
CA ALA A 15 -8.44 16.70 -9.53
C ALA A 15 -9.44 17.53 -8.71
N SER A 16 -9.61 18.79 -9.09
CA SER A 16 -10.67 19.64 -8.57
C SER A 16 -11.68 19.96 -9.67
N LEU A 17 -12.95 20.07 -9.29
CA LEU A 17 -14.02 20.37 -10.23
C LEU A 17 -13.99 21.87 -10.57
N SER A 18 -13.57 22.21 -11.79
CA SER A 18 -13.49 23.61 -12.26
C SER A 18 -14.82 24.12 -12.79
N GLN A 19 -15.58 23.28 -13.50
CA GLN A 19 -16.87 23.65 -14.07
C GLN A 19 -17.87 22.50 -13.91
N ARG A 20 -19.01 22.78 -13.27
CA ARG A 20 -20.00 21.77 -12.88
C ARG A 20 -21.05 21.45 -13.95
N GLY A 21 -20.99 22.07 -15.13
CA GLY A 21 -21.92 21.79 -16.21
C GLY A 21 -23.40 22.01 -15.87
N GLY A 22 -23.71 22.85 -14.89
CA GLY A 22 -25.06 23.08 -14.37
C GLY A 22 -25.53 22.10 -13.29
N GLY A 23 -24.65 21.23 -12.79
CA GLY A 23 -24.92 20.28 -11.71
C GLY A 23 -24.51 20.81 -10.34
N SER A 24 -25.04 20.20 -9.29
CA SER A 24 -24.69 20.48 -7.90
C SER A 24 -23.81 19.35 -7.36
N LEU A 25 -22.65 19.69 -6.82
CA LEU A 25 -21.79 18.73 -6.13
C LEU A 25 -22.19 18.68 -4.66
N ASP A 26 -22.52 17.49 -4.18
CA ASP A 26 -22.57 17.22 -2.75
C ASP A 26 -21.16 16.91 -2.27
N GLU A 27 -20.60 17.77 -1.41
CA GLU A 27 -19.22 17.65 -0.93
C GLU A 27 -19.05 16.49 0.08
N GLU A 28 -20.13 15.98 0.68
CA GLU A 28 -20.08 14.86 1.64
C GLU A 28 -20.09 13.52 0.91
N SER A 29 -21.05 13.33 0.00
CA SER A 29 -21.15 12.11 -0.81
C SER A 29 -20.24 12.12 -2.03
N LYS A 30 -19.66 13.28 -2.40
CA LYS A 30 -18.85 13.52 -3.60
C LYS A 30 -19.57 13.21 -4.92
N VAL A 31 -20.90 13.20 -4.91
CA VAL A 31 -21.74 12.95 -6.09
C VAL A 31 -22.12 14.27 -6.76
N LEU A 32 -21.90 14.37 -8.06
CA LEU A 32 -22.37 15.47 -8.89
C LEU A 32 -23.74 15.11 -9.47
N SER A 33 -24.76 15.92 -9.16
CA SER A 33 -26.14 15.66 -9.58
C SER A 33 -26.74 16.77 -10.43
N TRP A 34 -27.58 16.38 -11.39
CA TRP A 34 -28.44 17.26 -12.17
C TRP A 34 -29.88 16.81 -11.98
N SER A 35 -30.60 17.55 -11.14
CA SER A 35 -32.02 17.30 -10.87
C SER A 35 -32.93 17.89 -11.95
N ASP A 36 -34.20 17.47 -11.93
CA ASP A 36 -35.27 18.02 -12.76
C ASP A 36 -35.07 17.84 -14.27
N VAL A 37 -34.38 16.76 -14.68
CA VAL A 37 -34.21 16.47 -16.10
C VAL A 37 -35.49 15.86 -16.66
N ALA A 38 -36.07 16.56 -17.65
CA ALA A 38 -37.21 16.10 -18.43
C ALA A 38 -36.75 15.77 -19.85
N LEU A 39 -36.72 14.48 -20.19
CA LEU A 39 -36.52 14.00 -21.56
C LEU A 39 -37.85 13.54 -22.15
N LYS A 40 -38.11 13.92 -23.40
CA LYS A 40 -39.19 13.34 -24.20
C LYS A 40 -38.73 12.00 -24.80
N PRO A 41 -39.67 11.12 -25.19
CA PRO A 41 -39.32 9.88 -25.88
C PRO A 41 -38.49 10.14 -27.15
N GLY A 42 -37.33 9.51 -27.25
CA GLY A 42 -36.39 9.68 -28.38
C GLY A 42 -35.47 10.90 -28.27
N GLU A 43 -35.57 11.69 -27.21
CA GLU A 43 -34.66 12.81 -26.94
C GLU A 43 -33.40 12.30 -26.23
N SER A 44 -32.25 12.85 -26.59
CA SER A 44 -30.97 12.60 -25.91
C SER A 44 -30.41 13.92 -25.39
N GLN A 45 -29.84 13.88 -24.19
CA GLN A 45 -29.21 15.03 -23.58
C GLN A 45 -27.80 14.65 -23.14
N SER A 46 -26.86 15.57 -23.36
CA SER A 46 -25.48 15.43 -22.94
C SER A 46 -25.15 16.53 -21.95
N ARG A 47 -24.41 16.17 -20.90
CA ARG A 47 -23.83 17.09 -19.92
C ARG A 47 -22.32 16.96 -19.98
N THR A 48 -21.63 18.09 -19.81
CA THR A 48 -20.18 18.13 -19.78
C THR A 48 -19.76 18.94 -18.58
N TYR A 49 -18.91 18.35 -17.76
CA TYR A 49 -18.23 19.01 -16.66
C TYR A 49 -16.72 18.98 -16.90
N VAL A 50 -16.00 19.91 -16.29
CA VAL A 50 -14.55 20.05 -16.48
C VAL A 50 -13.87 19.91 -15.14
N VAL A 51 -12.95 18.96 -15.08
CA VAL A 51 -12.07 18.73 -13.93
C VAL A 51 -10.66 19.19 -14.28
N GLN A 52 -10.01 19.80 -13.29
CA GLN A 52 -8.65 20.29 -13.39
C GLN A 52 -7.76 19.42 -12.51
N MET A 53 -6.80 18.73 -13.12
CA MET A 53 -5.81 17.95 -12.40
C MET A 53 -5.05 18.82 -11.40
N ALA A 54 -4.83 18.29 -10.19
CA ALA A 54 -4.02 18.94 -9.18
C ALA A 54 -2.57 19.05 -9.67
N SER A 55 -1.92 20.19 -9.36
CA SER A 55 -0.52 20.42 -9.74
C SER A 55 0.46 19.56 -8.95
N GLN A 56 0.07 19.09 -7.76
CA GLN A 56 0.78 18.14 -6.94
C GLN A 56 -0.17 17.01 -6.58
N ILE A 57 0.11 15.82 -7.10
CA ILE A 57 -0.65 14.62 -6.79
C ILE A 57 -0.30 14.15 -5.37
N SER A 58 -1.32 13.83 -4.58
CA SER A 58 -1.17 13.37 -3.21
C SER A 58 -0.28 12.11 -3.15
N PRO A 59 0.77 12.08 -2.29
CA PRO A 59 1.56 10.89 -2.03
C PRO A 59 0.89 9.96 -1.01
N MET A 60 -0.40 10.15 -0.71
CA MET A 60 -1.12 9.32 0.25
C MET A 60 -1.10 7.85 -0.19
N SER A 61 -0.88 6.99 0.79
CA SER A 61 -0.88 5.54 0.62
C SER A 61 -2.26 5.03 0.25
N ARG A 62 -2.29 3.92 -0.46
CA ARG A 62 -3.55 3.28 -0.86
C ARG A 62 -4.33 2.89 0.39
N GLY A 63 -5.62 3.17 0.41
CA GLY A 63 -6.48 2.84 1.54
C GLY A 63 -6.46 1.34 1.85
N THR A 64 -6.33 0.95 3.12
CA THR A 64 -6.50 -0.46 3.51
C THR A 64 -7.96 -0.91 3.40
N SER A 65 -8.89 0.04 3.55
CA SER A 65 -10.33 -0.18 3.48
C SER A 65 -10.87 -0.05 2.05
N ASP A 66 -10.26 0.81 1.24
CA ASP A 66 -10.62 1.03 -0.16
C ASP A 66 -9.39 0.80 -1.05
N PRO A 67 -9.32 -0.35 -1.74
CA PRO A 67 -8.23 -0.70 -2.64
C PRO A 67 -8.09 0.20 -3.87
N SER A 68 -9.13 0.93 -4.26
CA SER A 68 -9.15 1.85 -5.41
C SER A 68 -8.71 3.27 -5.03
N SER A 69 -8.89 3.66 -3.78
CA SER A 69 -8.50 4.99 -3.30
C SER A 69 -6.98 5.18 -3.35
N TYR A 70 -6.54 6.28 -3.94
CA TYR A 70 -5.16 6.65 -4.16
C TYR A 70 -4.34 5.56 -4.88
N ASP A 71 -4.86 4.93 -5.93
CA ASP A 71 -4.15 3.89 -6.72
C ASP A 71 -3.40 4.39 -8.00
N CYS A 72 -3.39 5.70 -8.26
CA CYS A 72 -2.86 6.37 -9.47
C CYS A 72 -3.70 6.21 -10.74
N LYS A 73 -4.96 5.81 -10.61
CA LYS A 73 -5.90 5.74 -11.72
C LYS A 73 -7.10 6.59 -11.37
N ILE A 74 -7.62 7.27 -12.38
CA ILE A 74 -8.91 7.93 -12.30
C ILE A 74 -9.90 7.05 -13.05
N ILE A 75 -10.86 6.49 -12.33
CA ILE A 75 -11.90 5.62 -12.85
C ILE A 75 -13.24 6.31 -12.62
N ASN A 76 -13.96 6.57 -13.70
CA ASN A 76 -15.34 7.03 -13.64
C ASN A 76 -16.23 6.07 -14.42
N THR A 77 -17.34 5.66 -13.82
CA THR A 77 -18.27 4.70 -14.43
C THR A 77 -19.65 5.32 -14.48
N TYR A 78 -20.08 5.68 -15.69
CA TYR A 78 -21.44 6.14 -15.97
C TYR A 78 -22.00 5.37 -17.17
N GLY A 79 -22.54 4.18 -16.91
CA GLY A 79 -22.89 3.20 -17.94
C GLY A 79 -21.65 2.51 -18.53
N ASP A 80 -20.75 3.29 -19.13
CA ASP A 80 -19.42 2.87 -19.58
C ASP A 80 -18.34 3.35 -18.59
N THR A 81 -17.27 2.58 -18.44
CA THR A 81 -16.13 2.92 -17.59
C THR A 81 -15.04 3.61 -18.39
N VAL A 82 -14.61 4.79 -17.93
CA VAL A 82 -13.46 5.52 -18.45
C VAL A 82 -12.36 5.47 -17.40
N GLU A 83 -11.16 5.06 -17.83
CA GLU A 83 -9.97 4.95 -16.99
C GLU A 83 -8.86 5.84 -17.55
N ILE A 84 -8.22 6.62 -16.68
CA ILE A 84 -7.10 7.50 -17.02
C ILE A 84 -5.97 7.25 -16.02
N ASP A 85 -4.79 6.90 -16.53
CA ASP A 85 -3.58 6.76 -15.71
C ASP A 85 -3.04 8.14 -15.30
N VAL A 86 -2.72 8.30 -14.00
CA VAL A 86 -2.15 9.53 -13.42
C VAL A 86 -0.66 9.33 -13.15
N ASP A 87 0.16 10.32 -13.55
CA ASP A 87 1.60 10.31 -13.26
C ASP A 87 1.85 10.64 -11.78
N CYS A 88 1.99 9.60 -10.97
CA CYS A 88 2.20 9.70 -9.53
C CYS A 88 3.66 9.92 -9.14
N PRO A 89 3.93 10.59 -8.00
CA PRO A 89 5.29 10.80 -7.53
C PRO A 89 5.99 9.48 -7.19
N ALA A 90 7.29 9.40 -7.52
CA ALA A 90 8.15 8.23 -7.33
C ALA A 90 8.07 7.47 -5.98
N PRO A 91 7.92 8.09 -4.79
CA PRO A 91 7.75 7.35 -3.53
C PRO A 91 6.56 6.39 -3.52
N LYS A 92 5.51 6.64 -4.32
CA LYS A 92 4.31 5.79 -4.43
C LYS A 92 4.56 4.50 -5.23
N VAL A 93 5.47 4.55 -6.20
CA VAL A 93 5.91 3.35 -6.93
C VAL A 93 6.57 2.36 -5.98
N ILE A 94 7.27 2.84 -4.95
CA ILE A 94 7.96 2.00 -3.97
C ILE A 94 6.95 1.30 -3.04
N GLU A 95 5.84 1.96 -2.69
CA GLU A 95 4.74 1.35 -1.91
C GLU A 95 4.09 0.18 -2.66
N GLN A 96 3.90 0.30 -3.98
CA GLN A 96 3.37 -0.81 -4.80
C GLN A 96 4.33 -2.00 -4.89
N VAL A 97 5.64 -1.76 -4.83
CA VAL A 97 6.68 -2.80 -4.97
C VAL A 97 7.03 -3.44 -3.62
N VAL A 98 6.86 -2.71 -2.52
CA VAL A 98 7.08 -3.18 -1.14
C VAL A 98 5.85 -2.81 -0.29
N PRO A 99 4.72 -3.53 -0.46
CA PRO A 99 3.46 -3.20 0.21
C PRO A 99 3.53 -3.31 1.73
N GLU A 100 4.56 -3.96 2.26
CA GLU A 100 4.79 -4.10 3.69
C GLU A 100 6.28 -3.93 3.97
N LEU A 101 6.64 -3.13 4.99
CA LEU A 101 7.98 -3.24 5.57
C LEU A 101 8.21 -4.73 5.92
N PRO A 102 9.43 -5.28 5.73
CA PRO A 102 9.70 -6.69 6.03
C PRO A 102 9.16 -6.98 7.42
N ARG A 103 8.20 -7.91 7.49
CA ARG A 103 7.48 -8.24 8.73
C ARG A 103 8.48 -8.80 9.74
N THR A 104 9.23 -7.95 10.43
CA THR A 104 10.01 -8.38 11.60
C THR A 104 9.04 -8.58 12.76
N GLY A 105 8.14 -9.55 12.60
CA GLY A 105 7.15 -9.90 13.59
C GLY A 105 7.83 -10.44 14.85
N PRO A 106 7.16 -10.38 16.02
CA PRO A 106 7.71 -10.91 17.27
C PRO A 106 8.20 -12.36 17.15
N THR A 107 7.49 -13.19 16.36
CA THR A 107 7.85 -14.58 16.10
C THR A 107 9.16 -14.74 15.32
N GLU A 108 9.38 -13.93 14.28
CA GLU A 108 10.60 -14.00 13.45
C GLU A 108 11.85 -13.59 14.25
N ASN A 109 11.72 -12.56 15.09
CA ASN A 109 12.80 -12.12 15.98
C ASN A 109 13.15 -13.18 17.04
N ILE A 110 12.15 -13.87 17.59
CA ILE A 110 12.38 -14.95 18.57
C ILE A 110 13.07 -16.16 17.91
N ILE A 111 12.67 -16.53 16.69
CA ILE A 111 13.31 -17.62 15.95
C ILE A 111 14.77 -17.27 15.63
N PHE A 112 15.03 -16.06 15.14
CA PHE A 112 16.39 -15.59 14.85
C PHE A 112 17.26 -15.58 16.11
N ALA A 113 16.75 -15.04 17.22
CA ALA A 113 17.44 -15.05 18.50
C ALA A 113 17.71 -16.46 19.02
N GLY A 114 16.76 -17.39 18.85
CA GLY A 114 16.91 -18.80 19.21
C GLY A 114 18.03 -19.49 18.44
N ILE A 115 18.07 -19.28 17.11
CA ILE A 115 19.13 -19.82 16.24
C ILE A 115 20.48 -19.26 16.67
N LEU A 116 20.59 -17.94 16.84
CA LEU A 116 21.85 -17.30 17.26
C LEU A 116 22.33 -17.82 18.62
N ALA A 117 21.43 -17.92 19.61
CA ALA A 117 21.75 -18.43 20.94
C ALA A 117 22.21 -19.89 20.92
N SER A 118 21.60 -20.73 20.07
CA SER A 118 22.00 -22.13 19.91
C SER A 118 23.41 -22.26 19.35
N ILE A 119 23.78 -21.47 18.33
CA ILE A 119 25.11 -21.48 17.71
C ILE A 119 26.16 -21.04 18.72
N VAL A 120 25.90 -19.93 19.43
CA VAL A 120 26.81 -19.40 20.45
C VAL A 120 27.03 -20.40 21.58
N THR A 121 25.95 -21.02 22.05
CA THR A 121 26.01 -22.03 23.13
C THR A 121 26.81 -23.26 22.70
N PHE A 122 26.57 -23.76 21.48
CA PHE A 122 27.31 -24.90 20.93
C PHE A 122 28.81 -24.61 20.83
N LEU A 123 29.19 -23.47 20.26
CA LEU A 123 30.60 -23.08 20.12
C LEU A 123 31.28 -22.88 21.49
N TYR A 124 30.57 -22.31 22.45
CA TYR A 124 31.06 -22.16 23.82
C TYR A 124 31.32 -23.51 24.49
N MET A 125 30.36 -24.44 24.42
CA MET A 125 30.51 -25.79 24.98
C MET A 125 31.65 -26.55 24.31
N ARG A 126 31.74 -26.50 22.98
CA ARG A 126 32.80 -27.14 22.19
C ARG A 126 34.18 -26.62 22.57
N THR A 127 34.32 -25.31 22.77
CA THR A 127 35.60 -24.70 23.18
C THR A 127 36.04 -25.19 24.55
N ARG A 128 35.11 -25.32 25.50
CA ARG A 128 35.41 -25.84 26.85
C ARG A 128 35.74 -27.32 26.85
N GLN A 129 35.10 -28.11 25.98
CA GLN A 129 35.42 -29.52 25.83
C GLN A 129 36.87 -29.68 25.35
N LEU A 130 37.26 -28.95 24.30
CA LEU A 130 38.63 -28.98 23.77
C LEU A 130 39.66 -28.55 24.82
N ASP A 131 39.39 -27.51 25.63
CA ASP A 131 40.32 -27.09 26.69
C ASP A 131 40.54 -28.19 27.74
N LYS A 132 39.50 -28.94 28.10
CA LYS A 132 39.63 -30.07 29.03
C LYS A 132 40.43 -31.21 28.43
N GLU A 133 40.19 -31.54 27.16
CA GLU A 133 40.90 -32.60 26.44
C GLU A 133 42.40 -32.26 26.30
N VAL A 134 42.73 -31.03 25.87
CA VAL A 134 44.12 -30.58 25.75
C VAL A 134 44.83 -30.59 27.12
N ARG A 135 44.13 -30.17 28.19
CA ARG A 135 44.67 -30.19 29.54
C ARG A 135 44.97 -31.60 30.03
N LEU A 136 44.10 -32.57 29.74
CA LEU A 136 44.31 -33.98 30.09
C LEU A 136 45.50 -34.55 29.33
N ILE A 137 45.57 -34.35 28.01
CA ILE A 137 46.71 -34.80 27.19
C ILE A 137 48.03 -34.21 27.70
N ARG A 138 48.06 -32.91 28.00
CA ARG A 138 49.26 -32.27 28.57
C ARG A 138 49.66 -32.89 29.90
N ARG A 139 48.69 -33.22 30.76
CA ARG A 139 48.95 -33.87 32.06
C ARG A 139 49.52 -35.27 31.87
N GLU A 140 48.94 -36.07 30.99
CA GLU A 140 49.39 -37.44 30.68
C GLU A 140 50.81 -37.44 30.10
N VAL A 141 51.08 -36.56 29.14
CA VAL A 141 52.43 -36.39 28.55
C VAL A 141 53.47 -35.95 29.60
N THR A 142 53.09 -35.08 30.56
CA THR A 142 54.01 -34.59 31.60
C THR A 142 54.18 -35.60 32.74
N ALA A 143 53.16 -36.43 33.03
CA ALA A 143 53.19 -37.44 34.09
C ALA A 143 53.88 -38.75 33.67
N GLY A 144 54.36 -38.86 32.43
CA GLY A 144 55.21 -39.97 31.96
C GLY A 144 54.54 -41.33 31.98
N THR A 145 53.20 -41.39 31.90
CA THR A 145 52.44 -42.65 31.83
C THR A 145 51.91 -42.81 30.42
N VAL A 146 52.60 -43.65 29.64
CA VAL A 146 52.08 -44.29 28.42
C VAL A 146 51.50 -45.65 28.77
#